data_AF-A0A953KX13-F1
#
_entry.id   AF-A0A953KX13-F1
#
_cell.length_a   1.000
_cell.length_b   1.000
_cell.length_c   1.000
_cell.angle_alpha   90.00
_cell.angle_beta   90.00
_cell.angle_gamma   90.00
#
_symmetry.space_group_name_H-M   'P 1'
#
loop_
_entity.id
_entity.type
_entity.pdbx_description
1 polymer ?
#
loop_
_entity_poly.entity_id
_entity_poly.type
_entity_poly.pdbx_seq_one_letter_code
_entity_poly.pdbx_strand_id
1 'polypeptide(L)'
;MRKKPMETIVRIAAMILSLACVWDALAGEAVPTPVEPTPVNSRGTSGNISLQGASGLDKNPVKSPDGSLMAFVGVVPDCVISTPGGKVAASEIWIARTDGTSATQLVKFHESQKPEDVLAGFGNLRFSADGKTLFFTSFAWEGSHALKCCDLSTGKVRHIAPSNGFEILGKGKYKGYFVSLQRRKDRKRGIWYKYCLMSPQGVEVRDVGDELRKAVATLEKS
;
A
#
# COMPACT_ATOMS: atom_id res chain seq x y z
N MET A 1 66.01 -15.76 -22.62
CA MET A 1 65.26 -14.66 -21.98
C MET A 1 63.94 -15.21 -21.44
N ARG A 2 63.71 -15.08 -20.12
CA ARG A 2 62.43 -15.00 -19.36
C ARG A 2 61.32 -16.04 -19.70
N LYS A 3 60.69 -16.79 -18.77
CA LYS A 3 60.71 -17.00 -17.32
C LYS A 3 60.06 -18.40 -17.09
N LYS A 4 60.53 -19.18 -16.11
CA LYS A 4 59.88 -20.40 -15.55
C LYS A 4 58.71 -20.00 -14.59
N PRO A 5 58.12 -20.92 -13.78
CA PRO A 5 57.04 -21.87 -14.07
C PRO A 5 55.86 -21.70 -13.07
N MET A 6 54.84 -22.57 -13.06
CA MET A 6 54.09 -22.80 -11.81
C MET A 6 53.55 -24.25 -11.73
N GLU A 7 54.20 -24.99 -10.84
CA GLU A 7 53.78 -26.25 -10.20
C GLU A 7 52.59 -25.98 -9.26
N THR A 8 51.55 -26.82 -9.21
CA THR A 8 51.33 -28.01 -8.33
C THR A 8 50.90 -27.66 -6.89
N ILE A 9 50.09 -28.57 -6.29
CA ILE A 9 49.87 -28.86 -4.84
C ILE A 9 48.63 -28.16 -4.20
N VAL A 10 47.73 -28.71 -3.36
CA VAL A 10 47.24 -30.03 -2.88
C VAL A 10 46.60 -29.81 -1.48
N ARG A 11 45.48 -30.50 -1.13
CA ARG A 11 44.98 -30.85 0.26
C ARG A 11 44.43 -29.68 1.15
N ILE A 12 43.61 -29.79 2.22
CA ILE A 12 43.03 -30.86 3.08
C ILE A 12 41.97 -30.26 4.08
N ALA A 13 41.03 -31.11 4.53
CA ALA A 13 40.33 -31.26 5.83
C ALA A 13 39.45 -30.19 6.56
N ALA A 14 38.54 -30.78 7.33
CA ALA A 14 37.46 -30.25 8.18
C ALA A 14 37.87 -29.91 9.62
N MET A 15 37.03 -29.16 10.35
CA MET A 15 36.92 -29.20 11.82
C MET A 15 35.58 -28.65 12.33
N ILE A 16 34.98 -29.39 13.26
CA ILE A 16 33.82 -29.08 14.11
C ILE A 16 34.34 -28.43 15.40
N LEU A 17 33.66 -27.41 15.95
CA LEU A 17 33.88 -26.98 17.33
C LEU A 17 32.55 -26.58 18.01
N SER A 18 32.21 -27.33 19.04
CA SER A 18 31.15 -27.09 20.03
C SER A 18 31.66 -26.18 21.14
N LEU A 19 30.83 -25.27 21.67
CA LEU A 19 31.06 -24.61 22.95
C LEU A 19 29.78 -24.61 23.79
N ALA A 20 29.85 -25.31 24.92
CA ALA A 20 28.93 -25.22 26.05
C ALA A 20 29.59 -24.35 27.12
N CYS A 21 28.84 -23.42 27.71
CA CYS A 21 29.19 -22.79 28.98
C CYS A 21 28.02 -22.99 29.94
N VAL A 22 28.29 -23.74 31.01
CA VAL A 22 27.49 -23.81 32.24
C VAL A 22 28.17 -22.88 33.24
N TRP A 23 27.40 -22.07 33.95
CA TRP A 23 27.82 -21.46 35.22
C TRP A 23 26.62 -21.43 36.16
N ASP A 24 26.73 -22.12 37.29
CA ASP A 24 25.83 -22.00 38.45
C ASP A 24 26.35 -20.92 39.40
N ALA A 25 25.47 -20.04 39.89
CA ALA A 25 25.55 -19.51 41.25
C ALA A 25 24.25 -18.78 41.64
N LEU A 26 23.59 -19.30 42.68
CA LEU A 26 22.52 -18.66 43.43
C LEU A 26 23.11 -17.60 44.39
N ALA A 27 22.66 -16.36 44.27
CA ALA A 27 22.64 -15.38 45.35
C ALA A 27 21.42 -14.47 45.16
N GLY A 28 20.60 -14.32 46.19
CA GLY A 28 19.34 -13.58 46.13
C GLY A 28 19.58 -12.08 45.99
N GLU A 29 18.87 -11.47 45.04
CA GLU A 29 18.66 -10.03 44.96
C GLU A 29 17.17 -9.73 44.77
N ALA A 30 16.72 -8.66 45.42
CA ALA A 30 15.33 -8.24 45.51
C ALA A 30 14.68 -8.09 44.12
N VAL A 31 13.44 -8.55 43.99
CA VAL A 31 12.62 -8.38 42.78
C VAL A 31 12.42 -6.87 42.53
N PRO A 32 12.93 -6.28 41.44
CA PRO A 32 12.58 -4.92 41.09
C PRO A 32 11.13 -4.92 40.59
N THR A 33 10.29 -4.07 41.20
CA THR A 33 8.95 -3.76 40.69
C THR A 33 9.04 -3.28 39.24
N PRO A 34 8.12 -3.68 38.33
CA PRO A 34 8.09 -3.16 36.98
C PRO A 34 7.90 -1.64 37.01
N VAL A 35 8.95 -0.90 36.66
CA VAL A 35 8.85 0.53 36.40
C VAL A 35 8.14 0.68 35.06
N GLU A 36 6.98 1.35 35.06
CA GLU A 36 6.30 1.72 33.81
C GLU A 36 7.27 2.49 32.91
N PRO A 37 7.50 2.07 31.66
CA PRO A 37 8.41 2.78 30.78
C PRO A 37 7.75 4.11 30.36
N THR A 38 8.27 5.20 30.90
CA THR A 38 8.04 6.54 30.37
C THR A 38 8.59 6.63 28.93
N PRO A 39 7.88 7.26 27.98
CA PRO A 39 8.36 7.32 26.61
C PRO A 39 9.57 8.26 26.50
N VAL A 40 10.73 7.68 26.22
CA VAL A 40 11.94 8.39 25.80
C VAL A 40 11.75 8.85 24.34
N ASN A 41 11.83 10.16 24.13
CA ASN A 41 12.02 10.75 22.80
C ASN A 41 13.42 10.42 22.30
N SER A 42 13.54 9.68 21.19
CA SER A 42 14.80 9.58 20.43
C SER A 42 14.56 9.63 18.92
N ARG A 43 15.23 10.60 18.30
CA ARG A 43 15.46 10.72 16.87
C ARG A 43 16.24 9.51 16.35
N GLY A 44 15.85 9.02 15.18
CA GLY A 44 16.78 8.36 14.24
C GLY A 44 16.56 6.88 14.02
N THR A 45 16.01 6.57 12.85
CA THR A 45 16.15 5.33 12.06
C THR A 45 15.41 4.09 12.56
N SER A 46 14.66 3.46 11.65
CA SER A 46 13.77 2.30 11.87
C SER A 46 12.59 2.57 12.80
N GLY A 47 11.60 3.33 12.30
CA GLY A 47 10.33 3.53 12.98
C GLY A 47 9.56 2.21 13.06
N ASN A 48 9.39 1.70 14.28
CA ASN A 48 8.36 0.72 14.61
C ASN A 48 7.01 1.31 14.21
N ILE A 49 6.39 0.76 13.17
CA ILE A 49 5.03 1.10 12.80
C ILE A 49 4.12 0.35 13.77
N SER A 50 3.71 1.03 14.84
CA SER A 50 2.72 0.49 15.77
C SER A 50 1.41 0.29 15.02
N LEU A 51 0.99 -0.97 14.85
CA LEU A 51 -0.30 -1.33 14.28
C LEU A 51 -1.48 -1.10 15.24
N GLN A 52 -1.25 -0.46 16.39
CA GLN A 52 -2.31 -0.07 17.32
C GLN A 52 -2.05 1.35 17.84
N GLY A 53 -2.84 2.30 17.34
CA GLY A 53 -3.08 3.60 17.96
C GLY A 53 -1.94 4.63 17.93
N ALA A 54 -1.84 5.40 16.84
CA ALA A 54 -1.24 6.73 16.90
C ALA A 54 -1.96 7.70 15.95
N SER A 55 -2.74 8.62 16.52
CA SER A 55 -3.23 9.88 15.91
C SER A 55 -4.39 9.88 14.88
N GLY A 56 -5.02 8.76 14.56
CA GLY A 56 -6.20 8.79 13.67
C GLY A 56 -5.90 9.21 12.22
N LEU A 57 -4.65 9.07 11.79
CA LEU A 57 -4.18 9.38 10.43
C LEU A 57 -3.97 8.13 9.56
N ASP A 58 -3.94 6.93 10.15
CA ASP A 58 -3.87 5.65 9.43
C ASP A 58 -5.24 5.30 8.85
N LYS A 59 -5.46 5.66 7.58
CA LYS A 59 -6.74 5.36 6.91
C LYS A 59 -6.76 3.90 6.44
N ASN A 60 -7.61 3.09 7.09
CA ASN A 60 -8.14 1.81 6.61
C ASN A 60 -7.08 0.84 6.04
N PRO A 61 -6.24 0.20 6.88
CA PRO A 61 -5.34 -0.84 6.41
C PRO A 61 -6.11 -1.96 5.72
N VAL A 62 -5.57 -2.48 4.62
CA VAL A 62 -6.13 -3.62 3.89
C VAL A 62 -5.13 -4.77 3.82
N LYS A 63 -5.63 -6.00 3.99
CA LYS A 63 -4.82 -7.21 3.88
C LYS A 63 -4.80 -7.72 2.44
N SER A 64 -3.70 -8.31 2.02
CA SER A 64 -3.63 -9.08 0.77
C SER A 64 -4.55 -10.31 0.85
N PRO A 65 -4.97 -10.87 -0.31
CA PRO A 65 -5.88 -12.02 -0.33
C PRO A 65 -5.35 -13.27 0.38
N ASP A 66 -4.03 -13.47 0.37
CA ASP A 66 -3.34 -14.56 1.08
C ASP A 66 -3.07 -14.23 2.56
N GLY A 67 -3.39 -13.01 2.99
CA GLY A 67 -3.19 -12.53 4.35
C GLY A 67 -1.74 -12.31 4.75
N SER A 68 -0.78 -12.36 3.83
CA SER A 68 0.65 -12.22 4.17
C SER A 68 1.13 -10.77 4.26
N LEU A 69 0.44 -9.84 3.58
CA LEU A 69 0.77 -8.43 3.49
C LEU A 69 -0.36 -7.54 3.99
N MET A 70 0.01 -6.34 4.42
CA MET A 70 -0.90 -5.24 4.75
C MET A 70 -0.44 -3.97 4.05
N ALA A 71 -1.37 -3.28 3.39
CA ALA A 71 -1.14 -1.95 2.83
C ALA A 71 -1.90 -0.89 3.64
N PHE A 72 -1.28 0.27 3.85
CA PHE A 72 -1.86 1.37 4.63
C PHE A 72 -1.33 2.72 4.13
N VAL A 73 -2.03 3.80 4.50
CA VAL A 73 -1.67 5.17 4.13
C VAL A 73 -1.00 5.84 5.31
N GLY A 74 0.22 6.32 5.12
CA GLY A 74 0.93 7.17 6.08
C GLY A 74 0.86 8.64 5.66
N VAL A 75 0.61 9.55 6.59
CA VAL A 75 0.69 11.00 6.35
C VAL A 75 2.12 11.47 6.57
N VAL A 76 2.61 12.38 5.73
CA VAL A 76 3.90 13.03 5.92
C VAL A 76 3.68 14.34 6.68
N PRO A 77 4.13 14.43 7.95
CA PRO A 77 3.91 15.63 8.76
C PRO A 77 4.48 16.89 8.12
N ASP A 78 3.77 18.00 8.29
CA ASP A 78 4.18 19.34 7.82
C ASP A 78 4.47 19.45 6.32
N CYS A 79 4.06 18.47 5.53
CA CYS A 79 4.23 18.45 4.09
C CYS A 79 2.87 18.60 3.39
N VAL A 80 2.76 19.63 2.56
CA VAL A 80 1.57 19.94 1.76
C VAL A 80 2.00 20.03 0.32
N ILE A 81 1.27 19.38 -0.58
CA ILE A 81 1.49 19.48 -2.01
C ILE A 81 0.39 20.32 -2.68
N SER A 82 0.76 21.02 -3.74
CA SER A 82 -0.17 21.82 -4.53
C SER A 82 -0.65 21.03 -5.74
N THR A 83 -1.96 20.81 -5.84
CA THR A 83 -2.56 20.06 -6.95
C THR A 83 -3.52 20.95 -7.73
N PRO A 84 -3.91 20.57 -8.97
CA PRO A 84 -4.95 21.28 -9.71
C PRO A 84 -6.29 21.37 -8.96
N GLY A 85 -6.56 20.48 -8.02
CA GLY A 85 -7.76 20.51 -7.18
C GLY A 85 -7.60 21.20 -5.83
N GLY A 86 -6.45 21.84 -5.57
CA GLY A 86 -6.13 22.53 -4.31
C GLY A 86 -4.96 21.92 -3.55
N LYS A 87 -4.71 22.46 -2.36
CA LYS A 87 -3.65 21.99 -1.46
C LYS A 87 -4.11 20.79 -0.65
N VAL A 88 -3.27 19.75 -0.58
CA VAL A 88 -3.56 18.53 0.19
C VAL A 88 -2.32 18.10 0.97
N ALA A 89 -2.52 17.57 2.17
CA ALA A 89 -1.43 16.97 2.95
C ALA A 89 -0.78 15.83 2.15
N ALA A 90 0.55 15.80 2.15
CA ALA A 90 1.28 14.71 1.53
C ALA A 90 1.00 13.40 2.28
N SER A 91 0.81 12.34 1.51
CA SER A 91 0.56 11.00 2.03
C SER A 91 1.30 9.99 1.17
N GLU A 92 1.64 8.86 1.75
CA GLU A 92 2.39 7.76 1.13
C GLU A 92 1.63 6.46 1.34
N ILE A 93 1.73 5.52 0.40
CA ILE A 93 1.25 4.16 0.61
C ILE A 93 2.43 3.31 1.01
N TRP A 94 2.25 2.60 2.12
CA TRP A 94 3.21 1.67 2.69
C TRP A 94 2.66 0.25 2.58
N ILE A 95 3.57 -0.71 2.45
CA ILE A 95 3.26 -2.14 2.53
C ILE A 95 4.17 -2.78 3.57
N ALA A 96 3.61 -3.67 4.37
CA ALA A 96 4.34 -4.41 5.39
C ALA A 96 3.85 -5.87 5.41
N ARG A 97 4.62 -6.75 6.04
CA ARG A 97 4.09 -8.06 6.45
C ARG A 97 3.01 -7.85 7.49
N THR A 98 2.03 -8.76 7.56
CA THR A 98 0.94 -8.64 8.54
C THR A 98 1.39 -8.78 10.00
N ASP A 99 2.61 -9.27 10.23
CA ASP A 99 3.27 -9.28 11.55
C ASP A 99 3.87 -7.91 11.94
N GLY A 100 3.75 -6.89 11.08
CA GLY A 100 4.26 -5.53 11.30
C GLY A 100 5.72 -5.33 10.87
N THR A 101 6.40 -6.38 10.42
CA THR A 101 7.79 -6.31 9.97
C THR A 101 7.92 -5.94 8.49
N SER A 102 9.14 -5.61 8.08
CA SER A 102 9.49 -5.36 6.67
C SER A 102 8.63 -4.29 5.99
N ALA A 103 8.27 -3.23 6.73
CA ALA A 103 7.56 -2.11 6.14
C ALA A 103 8.43 -1.40 5.10
N THR A 104 7.87 -1.21 3.90
CA THR A 104 8.50 -0.48 2.80
C THR A 104 7.51 0.50 2.19
N GLN A 105 8.04 1.62 1.72
CA GLN A 105 7.27 2.59 0.95
C GLN A 105 6.96 1.99 -0.42
N LEU A 106 5.67 1.86 -0.74
CA LEU A 106 5.21 1.37 -2.04
C LEU A 106 4.93 2.52 -3.01
N VAL A 107 4.24 3.57 -2.53
CA VAL A 107 3.94 4.75 -3.35
C VAL A 107 4.29 6.01 -2.58
N LYS A 108 5.22 6.78 -3.13
CA LYS A 108 5.55 8.12 -2.65
C LYS A 108 4.59 9.15 -3.23
N PHE A 109 4.31 10.21 -2.49
CA PHE A 109 3.58 11.35 -3.04
C PHE A 109 4.34 11.99 -4.20
N HIS A 110 3.59 12.60 -5.11
CA HIS A 110 4.13 13.30 -6.28
C HIS A 110 3.23 14.48 -6.64
N GLU A 111 3.84 15.67 -6.69
CA GLU A 111 3.18 16.88 -7.15
C GLU A 111 3.24 16.97 -8.68
N SER A 112 2.11 17.29 -9.31
CA SER A 112 2.01 17.50 -10.76
C SER A 112 0.88 18.46 -11.09
N GLN A 113 1.01 19.19 -12.20
CA GLN A 113 -0.07 20.00 -12.78
C GLN A 113 -1.00 19.17 -13.68
N LYS A 114 -0.61 17.94 -14.03
CA LYS A 114 -1.49 16.98 -14.70
C LYS A 114 -2.24 16.17 -13.62
N PRO A 115 -3.57 16.32 -13.49
CA PRO A 115 -4.37 15.61 -12.49
C PRO A 115 -4.11 14.11 -12.43
N GLU A 116 -3.90 13.47 -13.58
CA GLU A 116 -3.67 12.04 -13.73
C GLU A 116 -2.33 11.59 -13.15
N ASP A 117 -1.37 12.51 -12.98
CA ASP A 117 -0.03 12.24 -12.47
C ASP A 117 0.11 12.55 -10.98
N VAL A 118 -0.81 13.31 -10.38
CA VAL A 118 -0.81 13.65 -8.95
C VAL A 118 -0.91 12.38 -8.09
N LEU A 119 -0.03 12.23 -7.11
CA LEU A 119 -0.05 11.15 -6.13
C LEU A 119 -0.16 11.74 -4.73
N ALA A 120 -1.37 11.77 -4.18
CA ALA A 120 -1.70 12.41 -2.91
C ALA A 120 -3.09 12.01 -2.42
N GLY A 121 -3.36 12.27 -1.14
CA GLY A 121 -4.70 12.10 -0.56
C GLY A 121 -5.23 10.68 -0.79
N PHE A 122 -4.37 9.68 -0.57
CA PHE A 122 -4.68 8.30 -0.92
C PHE A 122 -5.86 7.76 -0.10
N GLY A 123 -6.65 6.89 -0.72
CA GLY A 123 -7.79 6.24 -0.09
C GLY A 123 -8.30 5.04 -0.88
N ASN A 124 -9.32 4.37 -0.36
CA ASN A 124 -9.98 3.23 -1.00
C ASN A 124 -9.01 2.14 -1.47
N LEU A 125 -8.02 1.78 -0.64
CA LEU A 125 -7.07 0.74 -0.99
C LEU A 125 -7.78 -0.61 -1.16
N ARG A 126 -7.40 -1.36 -2.20
CA ARG A 126 -7.91 -2.70 -2.51
C ARG A 126 -6.84 -3.52 -3.24
N PHE A 127 -6.53 -4.72 -2.77
CA PHE A 127 -5.71 -5.65 -3.53
C PHE A 127 -6.51 -6.27 -4.68
N SER A 128 -5.84 -6.59 -5.78
CA SER A 128 -6.33 -7.53 -6.77
C SER A 128 -6.54 -8.91 -6.15
N ALA A 129 -7.40 -9.72 -6.74
CA ALA A 129 -7.68 -11.07 -6.24
C ALA A 129 -6.45 -12.00 -6.25
N ASP A 130 -5.46 -11.74 -7.11
CA ASP A 130 -4.19 -12.47 -7.15
C ASP A 130 -3.10 -11.87 -6.25
N GLY A 131 -3.40 -10.78 -5.53
CA GLY A 131 -2.50 -10.11 -4.61
C GLY A 131 -1.31 -9.41 -5.27
N LYS A 132 -1.25 -9.27 -6.61
CA LYS A 132 -0.10 -8.69 -7.33
C LYS A 132 -0.21 -7.19 -7.58
N THR A 133 -1.40 -6.62 -7.40
CA THR A 133 -1.68 -5.22 -7.71
C THR A 133 -2.45 -4.59 -6.56
N LEU A 134 -2.07 -3.36 -6.19
CA LEU A 134 -2.83 -2.54 -5.26
C LEU A 134 -3.56 -1.43 -6.03
N PHE A 135 -4.87 -1.40 -5.93
CA PHE A 135 -5.72 -0.32 -6.43
C PHE A 135 -5.99 0.68 -5.32
N PHE A 136 -6.10 1.96 -5.67
CA PHE A 136 -6.37 3.04 -4.74
C PHE A 136 -6.91 4.25 -5.49
N THR A 137 -7.59 5.15 -4.76
CA THR A 137 -7.92 6.49 -5.24
C THR A 137 -6.87 7.50 -4.80
N SER A 138 -6.47 8.41 -5.69
CA SER A 138 -5.68 9.59 -5.36
C SER A 138 -6.44 10.87 -5.70
N PHE A 139 -6.09 11.98 -5.04
CA PHE A 139 -6.59 13.29 -5.44
C PHE A 139 -6.13 13.64 -6.86
N ALA A 140 -6.98 14.33 -7.65
CA ALA A 140 -6.66 14.66 -9.04
C ALA A 140 -7.25 16.03 -9.46
N TRP A 141 -8.56 16.21 -9.31
CA TRP A 141 -9.27 17.46 -9.63
C TRP A 141 -9.98 18.02 -8.40
N GLU A 142 -10.51 19.24 -8.51
CA GLU A 142 -11.28 19.86 -7.43
C GLU A 142 -12.47 18.98 -7.03
N GLY A 143 -12.43 18.49 -5.79
CA GLY A 143 -13.42 17.56 -5.24
C GLY A 143 -13.53 16.21 -5.95
N SER A 144 -12.56 15.82 -6.77
CA SER A 144 -12.59 14.55 -7.52
C SER A 144 -11.26 13.81 -7.48
N HIS A 145 -11.38 12.49 -7.47
CA HIS A 145 -10.26 11.56 -7.37
C HIS A 145 -10.06 10.80 -8.68
N ALA A 146 -8.90 10.15 -8.79
CA ALA A 146 -8.58 9.22 -9.84
C ALA A 146 -8.33 7.83 -9.25
N LEU A 147 -8.86 6.79 -9.90
CA LEU A 147 -8.49 5.41 -9.66
C LEU A 147 -7.12 5.15 -10.30
N LYS A 148 -6.23 4.59 -9.50
CA LYS A 148 -4.89 4.18 -9.90
C LYS A 148 -4.60 2.75 -9.45
N CYS A 149 -3.61 2.14 -10.07
CA CYS A 149 -3.06 0.87 -9.61
C CYS A 149 -1.53 0.96 -9.47
N CYS A 150 -0.98 0.20 -8.53
CA CYS A 150 0.45 -0.03 -8.36
C CYS A 150 0.73 -1.53 -8.52
N ASP A 151 1.66 -1.87 -9.42
CA ASP A 151 2.21 -3.22 -9.51
C ASP A 151 3.17 -3.46 -8.34
N LEU A 152 2.93 -4.49 -7.52
CA LEU A 152 3.70 -4.70 -6.30
C LEU A 152 5.12 -5.21 -6.54
N SER A 153 5.40 -5.78 -7.71
CA SER A 153 6.73 -6.29 -8.03
C SER A 153 7.66 -5.19 -8.51
N THR A 154 7.11 -4.17 -9.18
CA THR A 154 7.88 -3.09 -9.80
C THR A 154 7.70 -1.74 -9.11
N GLY A 155 6.69 -1.59 -8.25
CA GLY A 155 6.27 -0.30 -7.68
C GLY A 155 5.65 0.66 -8.70
N LYS A 156 5.46 0.23 -9.96
CA LYS A 156 5.02 1.12 -11.03
C LYS A 156 3.54 1.48 -10.85
N VAL A 157 3.29 2.78 -10.74
CA VAL A 157 1.93 3.35 -10.66
C VAL A 157 1.41 3.68 -12.05
N ARG A 158 0.12 3.41 -12.29
CA ARG A 158 -0.59 3.75 -13.52
C ARG A 158 -1.97 4.35 -13.20
N HIS A 159 -2.32 5.41 -13.92
CA HIS A 159 -3.68 5.94 -13.94
C HIS A 159 -4.64 4.98 -14.66
N ILE A 160 -5.81 4.73 -14.07
CA ILE A 160 -6.86 3.90 -14.65
C ILE A 160 -7.97 4.78 -15.23
N ALA A 161 -8.65 5.52 -14.37
CA ALA A 161 -9.81 6.34 -14.74
C ALA A 161 -10.10 7.38 -13.66
N PRO A 162 -10.81 8.48 -13.98
CA PRO A 162 -11.47 9.29 -12.96
C PRO A 162 -12.38 8.41 -12.10
N SER A 163 -12.37 8.58 -10.78
CA SER A 163 -13.20 7.78 -9.87
C SER A 163 -13.20 8.35 -8.46
N ASN A 164 -14.38 8.55 -7.89
CA ASN A 164 -14.54 8.94 -6.49
C ASN A 164 -14.77 7.75 -5.54
N GLY A 165 -14.72 6.53 -6.07
CA GLY A 165 -14.97 5.30 -5.34
C GLY A 165 -15.12 4.14 -6.30
N PHE A 166 -14.71 2.94 -5.88
CA PHE A 166 -14.75 1.78 -6.75
C PHE A 166 -14.86 0.48 -5.95
N GLU A 167 -15.29 -0.58 -6.64
CA GLU A 167 -15.21 -1.95 -6.15
C GLU A 167 -14.70 -2.86 -7.26
N ILE A 168 -13.80 -3.80 -6.93
CA ILE A 168 -13.24 -4.76 -7.88
C ILE A 168 -14.12 -6.00 -7.89
N LEU A 169 -14.51 -6.47 -9.07
CA LEU A 169 -15.32 -7.68 -9.21
C LEU A 169 -14.42 -8.91 -9.09
N GLY A 170 -14.69 -9.76 -8.11
CA GLY A 170 -13.88 -10.95 -7.83
C GLY A 170 -14.36 -12.21 -8.55
N LYS A 171 -15.61 -12.21 -9.02
CA LYS A 171 -16.33 -13.38 -9.53
C LYS A 171 -17.12 -13.07 -10.81
N GLY A 172 -17.65 -14.13 -11.41
CA GLY A 172 -18.46 -14.05 -12.63
C GLY A 172 -17.66 -13.69 -13.88
N LYS A 173 -18.36 -13.43 -14.97
CA LYS A 173 -17.77 -13.10 -16.28
C LYS A 173 -16.98 -11.79 -16.31
N TYR A 174 -17.21 -10.92 -15.32
CA TYR A 174 -16.53 -9.63 -15.19
C TYR A 174 -15.43 -9.64 -14.13
N LYS A 175 -14.92 -10.81 -13.72
CA LYS A 175 -13.78 -10.90 -12.80
C LYS A 175 -12.62 -10.01 -13.27
N GLY A 176 -12.11 -9.16 -12.37
CA GLY A 176 -11.03 -8.19 -12.63
C GLY A 176 -11.48 -6.83 -13.19
N TYR A 177 -12.74 -6.70 -13.60
CA TYR A 177 -13.35 -5.41 -13.90
C TYR A 177 -13.67 -4.69 -12.58
N PHE A 178 -14.03 -3.42 -12.66
CA PHE A 178 -14.45 -2.65 -11.48
C PHE A 178 -15.72 -1.86 -11.75
N VAL A 179 -16.51 -1.68 -10.70
CA VAL A 179 -17.63 -0.75 -10.67
C VAL A 179 -17.11 0.55 -10.07
N SER A 180 -17.18 1.65 -10.83
CA SER A 180 -16.61 2.94 -10.45
C SER A 180 -17.67 4.03 -10.34
N LEU A 181 -17.60 4.85 -9.28
CA LEU A 181 -18.41 6.03 -9.11
C LEU A 181 -17.90 7.15 -10.01
N GLN A 182 -18.71 7.47 -11.02
CA GLN A 182 -18.38 8.41 -12.06
C GLN A 182 -19.12 9.73 -11.86
N ARG A 183 -18.37 10.83 -11.73
CA ARG A 183 -18.93 12.18 -11.77
C ARG A 183 -19.27 12.56 -13.22
N ARG A 184 -20.45 13.11 -13.43
CA ARG A 184 -20.96 13.57 -14.73
C ARG A 184 -21.42 15.02 -14.63
N LYS A 185 -21.42 15.70 -15.77
CA LYS A 185 -21.87 17.09 -15.89
C LYS A 185 -22.54 17.29 -17.24
N ASP A 186 -23.73 17.88 -17.22
CA ASP A 186 -24.41 18.45 -18.39
C ASP A 186 -25.13 19.73 -18.01
N ARG A 187 -25.57 20.49 -19.02
CA ARG A 187 -26.19 21.80 -18.85
C ARG A 187 -27.58 21.76 -18.20
N LYS A 188 -28.34 20.67 -18.37
CA LYS A 188 -29.74 20.53 -17.91
C LYS A 188 -29.83 19.96 -16.50
N ARG A 189 -29.06 18.92 -16.20
CA ARG A 189 -29.11 18.16 -14.94
C ARG A 189 -28.06 18.62 -13.91
N GLY A 190 -27.09 19.45 -14.32
CA GLY A 190 -26.02 19.92 -13.45
C GLY A 190 -24.96 18.85 -13.24
N ILE A 191 -24.48 18.68 -12.01
CA ILE A 191 -23.53 17.62 -11.64
C ILE A 191 -24.32 16.47 -11.04
N TRP A 192 -24.05 15.25 -11.49
CA TRP A 192 -24.58 14.03 -10.86
C TRP A 192 -23.56 12.92 -10.88
N TYR A 193 -23.88 11.83 -10.18
CA TYR A 193 -23.04 10.66 -10.07
C TYR A 193 -23.80 9.43 -10.56
N LYS A 194 -23.06 8.47 -11.09
CA LYS A 194 -23.58 7.14 -11.42
C LYS A 194 -22.48 6.10 -11.28
N TYR A 195 -22.86 4.84 -11.11
CA TYR A 195 -21.90 3.73 -11.19
C TYR A 195 -21.80 3.22 -12.62
N CYS A 196 -20.57 2.98 -13.06
CA CYS A 196 -20.29 2.40 -14.36
C CYS A 196 -19.42 1.15 -14.19
N LEU A 197 -19.70 0.13 -14.99
CA LEU A 197 -18.80 -0.99 -15.18
C LEU A 197 -17.64 -0.54 -16.06
N MET A 198 -16.43 -0.78 -15.61
CA MET A 198 -15.19 -0.38 -16.27
C MET A 198 -14.29 -1.58 -16.52
N SER A 199 -13.63 -1.62 -17.67
CA SER A 199 -12.62 -2.62 -17.98
C SER A 199 -11.37 -2.46 -17.10
N PRO A 200 -10.53 -3.52 -16.95
CA PRO A 200 -9.25 -3.42 -16.23
C PRO A 200 -8.31 -2.30 -16.73
N GLN A 201 -8.52 -1.84 -17.97
CA GLN A 201 -7.76 -0.78 -18.61
C GLN A 201 -8.31 0.63 -18.33
N GLY A 202 -9.47 0.76 -17.68
CA GLY A 202 -10.10 2.07 -17.42
C GLY A 202 -11.15 2.50 -18.43
N VAL A 203 -11.58 1.61 -19.33
CA VAL A 203 -12.59 1.94 -20.35
C VAL A 203 -13.97 1.65 -19.80
N GLU A 204 -14.89 2.62 -19.89
CA GLU A 204 -16.29 2.42 -19.54
C GLU A 204 -16.95 1.42 -20.50
N VAL A 205 -17.53 0.37 -19.92
CA VAL A 205 -18.26 -0.66 -20.67
C VAL A 205 -19.74 -0.28 -20.75
N ARG A 206 -20.35 0.06 -19.61
CA ARG A 206 -21.75 0.47 -19.51
C ARG A 206 -22.10 1.09 -18.17
N ASP A 207 -23.24 1.76 -18.17
CA ASP A 207 -23.96 2.16 -16.96
C ASP A 207 -24.47 0.94 -16.18
N VAL A 208 -24.39 0.99 -14.84
CA VAL A 208 -24.92 -0.05 -13.95
C VAL A 208 -25.84 0.52 -12.85
N GLY A 209 -26.28 1.76 -13.00
CA GLY A 209 -27.23 2.45 -12.13
C GLY A 209 -26.57 3.19 -10.97
N ASP A 210 -27.39 3.51 -9.96
CA ASP A 210 -27.01 4.44 -8.89
C ASP A 210 -26.67 3.75 -7.56
N GLU A 211 -26.70 2.41 -7.52
CA GLU A 211 -26.46 1.61 -6.30
C GLU A 211 -25.30 0.62 -6.47
N LEU A 212 -24.17 0.90 -5.80
CA LEU A 212 -22.95 0.07 -5.88
C LEU A 212 -23.20 -1.40 -5.53
N ARG A 213 -23.82 -1.66 -4.37
CA ARG A 213 -24.01 -3.03 -3.86
C ARG A 213 -24.89 -3.87 -4.79
N LYS A 214 -25.96 -3.26 -5.32
CA LYS A 214 -26.86 -3.91 -6.26
C LYS A 214 -26.17 -4.20 -7.59
N ALA A 215 -25.39 -3.23 -8.10
CA ALA A 215 -24.60 -3.41 -9.31
C ALA A 215 -23.59 -4.56 -9.16
N VAL A 216 -22.78 -4.55 -8.10
CA VAL A 216 -21.78 -5.60 -7.82
C VAL A 216 -22.44 -6.97 -7.69
N ALA A 217 -23.49 -7.09 -6.87
CA ALA A 217 -24.18 -8.36 -6.67
C ALA A 217 -24.80 -8.93 -7.96
N THR A 218 -25.23 -8.07 -8.88
CA THR A 218 -25.77 -8.49 -10.17
C THR A 218 -24.66 -8.98 -11.11
N LEU A 219 -23.54 -8.24 -11.15
CA LEU A 219 -22.42 -8.53 -12.05
C LEU A 219 -21.63 -9.77 -11.61
N GLU A 220 -21.52 -10.02 -10.31
CA GLU A 220 -20.83 -11.21 -9.79
C GLU A 220 -21.63 -12.51 -9.96
N LYS A 221 -22.94 -12.42 -10.22
CA LYS A 221 -23.81 -13.57 -10.50
C LYS A 221 -23.86 -13.96 -11.99
N SER A 222 -23.40 -13.07 -12.88
CA SER A 222 -23.41 -13.29 -14.34
C SER A 222 -22.17 -14.01 -14.84
#